data_AF-A0A7U9S312-F1
#
_entry.id   AF-A0A7U9S312-F1
#
_cell.length_a   1.000
_cell.length_b   1.000
_cell.length_c   1.000
_cell.angle_alpha   90.00
_cell.angle_beta   90.00
_cell.angle_gamma   90.00
#
_symmetry.space_group_name_H-M   'P 1'
#
loop_
_entity.id
_entity.type
_entity.pdbx_description
1 polymer ?
#
loop_
_entity_poly.entity_id
_entity_poly.type
_entity_poly.pdbx_seq_one_letter_code
_entity_poly.pdbx_strand_id
1 'polypeptide(L)'
;MEKLHVDIKALESMHRFGDILEEAILGIQSEIAEFQVIRDAGDCIGPHWYGLRCRVTCRRSGTGLYLHIGLIYYPATRHGLMIELDEQNNRNTYGWVVEQIKESPEFEISREEQEYFKLFLPDAVFEDMSGKMRKEQTAILGKFVKSGAEAMVEAAYQTGFTLNIQNLKDSLGLVKAFEKTLLEAESEICDAAINVQDKDNFGQYAQGFRYTLTNQKQMSLYAYFGAIYSYKKQPAGIFAEIDRFSNQKEFDRVFNHFKPSGEYETATGEEGFLKLFLPREKIEQLNAAEYEEQTEILKRFLKACNEAMAQAWEQGGEQ
;
A
#
# COMPACT_ATOMS: atom_id res chain seq x y z
N MET A 1 -9.78 37.56 -25.94
CA MET A 1 -8.65 37.31 -25.03
C MET A 1 -8.84 38.19 -23.82
N GLU A 2 -9.08 37.58 -22.65
CA GLU A 2 -8.96 38.30 -21.39
C GLU A 2 -7.56 38.92 -21.31
N LYS A 3 -7.48 40.19 -20.95
CA LYS A 3 -6.20 40.86 -20.77
C LYS A 3 -5.50 40.17 -19.61
N LEU A 4 -4.32 39.59 -19.87
CA LEU A 4 -3.46 39.06 -18.83
C LEU A 4 -3.07 40.23 -17.90
N HIS A 5 -3.62 40.27 -16.70
CA HIS A 5 -3.26 41.25 -15.69
C HIS A 5 -2.22 40.62 -14.77
N VAL A 6 -0.97 41.05 -14.89
CA VAL A 6 0.12 40.63 -14.01
C VAL A 6 0.18 41.60 -12.83
N ASP A 7 -0.37 41.19 -11.69
CA ASP A 7 -0.19 41.91 -10.43
C ASP A 7 1.06 41.37 -9.72
N ILE A 8 2.17 42.10 -9.85
CA ILE A 8 3.45 41.75 -9.24
C ILE A 8 3.33 41.64 -7.72
N LYS A 9 2.50 42.47 -7.06
CA LYS A 9 2.32 42.41 -5.61
C LYS A 9 1.60 41.14 -5.19
N ALA A 10 0.62 40.70 -5.99
CA ALA A 10 -0.06 39.43 -5.75
C ALA A 10 0.91 38.24 -5.88
N LEU A 11 1.75 38.24 -6.93
CA LEU A 11 2.78 37.21 -7.12
C LEU A 11 3.82 37.20 -6.00
N GLU A 12 4.29 38.37 -5.55
CA GLU A 12 5.16 38.49 -4.38
C GLU A 12 4.49 37.97 -3.11
N SER A 13 3.19 38.20 -2.96
CA SER A 13 2.41 37.72 -1.81
C SER A 13 2.29 36.20 -1.81
N MET A 14 2.11 35.58 -2.98
CA MET A 14 2.13 34.12 -3.15
C MET A 14 3.51 33.53 -2.80
N HIS A 15 4.59 34.16 -3.24
CA HIS A 15 5.93 33.72 -2.88
C HIS A 15 6.16 33.79 -1.36
N ARG A 16 5.79 34.92 -0.75
CA ARG A 16 5.87 35.13 0.71
C ARG A 16 5.02 34.13 1.49
N PHE A 17 3.85 33.75 0.98
CA PHE A 17 3.01 32.74 1.61
C PHE A 17 3.77 31.41 1.76
N GLY A 18 4.53 30.97 0.74
CA GLY A 18 5.34 29.76 0.82
C GLY A 18 6.36 29.79 1.98
N ASP A 19 7.07 30.90 2.13
CA ASP A 19 8.05 31.08 3.22
C ASP A 19 7.37 31.14 4.60
N ILE A 20 6.21 31.79 4.70
CA ILE A 20 5.46 31.88 5.97
C ILE A 20 4.87 30.51 6.34
N LEU A 21 4.38 29.75 5.36
CA LEU A 21 3.87 28.40 5.58
C LEU A 21 4.98 27.46 6.05
N GLU A 22 6.15 27.51 5.43
CA GLU A 22 7.32 26.74 5.87
C GLU A 22 7.72 27.11 7.30
N GLU A 23 7.83 28.42 7.61
CA GLU A 23 8.11 28.91 8.96
C GLU A 23 7.07 28.40 9.96
N ALA A 24 5.79 28.44 9.58
CA ALA A 24 4.70 27.97 10.42
C ALA A 24 4.82 26.47 10.72
N ILE A 25 5.09 25.63 9.71
CA ILE A 25 5.24 24.18 9.87
C ILE A 25 6.46 23.84 10.73
N LEU A 26 7.62 24.46 10.45
CA LEU A 26 8.85 24.25 11.21
C LEU A 26 8.74 24.72 12.67
N GLY A 27 7.87 25.70 12.93
CA GLY A 27 7.56 26.20 14.26
C GLY A 27 6.61 25.31 15.09
N ILE A 28 6.01 24.26 14.50
CA ILE A 28 5.06 23.40 15.21
C ILE A 28 5.78 22.58 16.28
N GLN A 29 5.35 22.77 17.53
CA GLN A 29 5.66 21.87 18.63
C GLN A 29 4.46 20.98 18.93
N SER A 30 4.64 19.67 18.74
CA SER A 30 3.63 18.65 18.93
C SER A 30 4.19 17.44 19.66
N GLU A 31 3.47 17.01 20.69
CA GLU A 31 3.71 15.76 21.43
C GLU A 31 3.12 14.53 20.69
N ILE A 32 2.24 14.77 19.70
CA ILE A 32 1.51 13.73 18.97
C ILE A 32 2.24 13.34 17.69
N ALA A 33 2.77 14.33 16.97
CA ALA A 33 3.35 14.15 15.65
C ALA A 33 4.66 14.93 15.45
N GLU A 34 5.48 14.43 14.53
CA GLU A 34 6.64 15.11 13.99
C GLU A 34 6.34 15.60 12.58
N PHE A 35 6.80 16.80 12.25
CA PHE A 35 6.52 17.48 10.99
C PHE A 35 7.82 17.67 10.22
N GLN A 36 7.84 17.26 8.95
CA GLN A 36 8.96 17.43 8.04
C GLN A 36 8.47 18.10 6.76
N VAL A 37 8.93 19.32 6.49
CA VAL A 37 8.68 20.00 5.21
C VAL A 37 9.54 19.34 4.12
N ILE A 38 8.95 19.12 2.95
CA ILE A 38 9.61 18.55 1.77
C ILE A 38 9.50 19.58 0.64
N ARG A 39 10.35 20.61 0.72
CA ARG A 39 10.30 21.77 -0.20
C ARG A 39 10.60 21.41 -1.65
N ASP A 40 11.47 20.41 -1.85
CA ASP A 40 11.94 20.00 -3.18
C ASP A 40 11.01 18.99 -3.88
N ALA A 41 9.83 18.69 -3.30
CA ALA A 41 8.85 17.86 -3.99
C ALA A 41 8.35 18.60 -5.25
N GLY A 42 8.44 17.93 -6.39
CA GLY A 42 8.15 18.53 -7.70
C GLY A 42 6.70 18.95 -7.92
N ASP A 43 5.81 18.60 -6.99
CA ASP A 43 4.37 18.83 -7.03
C ASP A 43 3.86 19.80 -5.94
N CYS A 44 4.75 20.47 -5.20
CA CYS A 44 4.40 21.55 -4.27
C CYS A 44 3.64 22.71 -4.96
N ILE A 45 3.90 22.92 -6.25
CA ILE A 45 3.29 23.97 -7.06
C ILE A 45 2.76 23.31 -8.33
N GLY A 46 1.48 23.53 -8.61
CA GLY A 46 0.82 23.02 -9.81
C GLY A 46 -0.04 24.09 -10.46
N PRO A 47 -0.71 23.77 -11.59
CA PRO A 47 -1.56 24.71 -12.31
C PRO A 47 -2.78 25.22 -11.51
N HIS A 48 -3.16 24.52 -10.44
CA HIS A 48 -4.40 24.78 -9.69
C HIS A 48 -4.17 24.93 -8.18
N TRP A 49 -2.91 24.81 -7.72
CA TRP A 49 -2.55 24.90 -6.31
C TRP A 49 -1.16 25.50 -6.09
N TYR A 50 -0.91 25.98 -4.88
CA TYR A 50 0.37 26.49 -4.42
C TYR A 50 0.55 26.16 -2.95
N GLY A 51 1.55 25.37 -2.61
CA GLY A 51 1.73 24.88 -1.26
C GLY A 51 3.07 24.22 -1.01
N LEU A 52 3.09 23.37 0.01
CA LEU A 52 4.23 22.57 0.42
C LEU A 52 3.77 21.14 0.71
N ARG A 53 4.64 20.19 0.37
CA ARG A 53 4.50 18.82 0.87
C ARG A 53 5.05 18.72 2.29
N CYS A 54 4.33 18.01 3.14
CA CYS A 54 4.73 17.78 4.51
C CYS A 54 4.56 16.30 4.85
N ARG A 55 5.64 15.67 5.32
CA ARG A 55 5.55 14.37 5.98
C ARG A 55 5.23 14.59 7.45
N VAL A 56 4.16 13.95 7.90
CA VAL A 56 3.74 13.98 9.30
C VAL A 56 3.84 12.57 9.86
N THR A 57 4.63 12.38 10.91
CA THR A 57 4.85 11.06 11.52
C THR A 57 4.30 11.05 12.93
N CYS A 58 3.39 10.13 13.23
CA CYS A 58 2.91 9.90 14.60
C CYS A 58 4.08 9.51 15.50
N ARG A 59 4.32 10.27 16.57
CA ARG A 59 5.38 9.97 17.54
C ARG A 59 5.14 8.66 18.29
N ARG A 60 3.88 8.25 18.41
CA ARG A 60 3.47 7.06 19.18
C ARG A 60 3.55 5.77 18.35
N SER A 61 3.02 5.76 17.12
CA SER A 61 2.97 4.55 16.28
C SER A 61 4.03 4.50 15.18
N GLY A 62 4.64 5.64 14.83
CA GLY A 62 5.43 5.77 13.61
C GLY A 62 4.61 5.82 12.32
N THR A 63 3.27 5.87 12.40
CA THR A 63 2.40 6.04 11.22
C THR A 63 2.74 7.34 10.52
N GLY A 64 3.11 7.25 9.24
CA GLY A 64 3.44 8.40 8.41
C GLY A 64 2.28 8.78 7.48
N LEU A 65 2.00 10.08 7.41
CA LEU A 65 1.13 10.69 6.41
C LEU A 65 1.97 11.58 5.49
N TYR A 66 1.64 11.57 4.20
CA TYR A 66 2.19 12.48 3.21
C TYR A 66 1.10 13.46 2.80
N LEU A 67 1.22 14.69 3.30
CA LEU A 67 0.21 15.73 3.17
C LEU A 67 0.65 16.79 2.16
N HIS A 68 -0.32 17.38 1.47
CA HIS A 68 -0.14 18.64 0.76
C HIS A 68 -0.86 19.74 1.52
N ILE A 69 -0.14 20.84 1.81
CA ILE A 69 -0.67 21.96 2.56
C ILE A 69 -0.51 23.19 1.70
N GLY A 70 -1.61 23.84 1.33
CA GLY A 70 -1.52 24.94 0.37
C GLY A 70 -2.83 25.58 -0.01
N LEU A 71 -2.69 26.62 -0.84
CA LEU A 71 -3.81 27.30 -1.49
C LEU A 71 -4.26 26.49 -2.70
N ILE A 72 -5.57 26.30 -2.84
CA ILE A 72 -6.19 25.70 -4.03
C ILE A 72 -7.12 26.73 -4.68
N TYR A 73 -6.90 27.01 -5.98
CA TYR A 73 -7.52 28.11 -6.72
C TYR A 73 -8.20 27.70 -8.03
N TYR A 74 -8.16 26.42 -8.39
CA TYR A 74 -9.01 25.81 -9.44
C TYR A 74 -9.35 24.32 -9.16
N PRO A 75 -10.00 23.98 -8.03
CA PRO A 75 -10.54 22.66 -7.80
C PRO A 75 -11.86 22.47 -8.55
N ALA A 76 -12.28 21.21 -8.67
CA ALA A 76 -13.63 20.89 -9.11
C ALA A 76 -14.71 21.29 -8.08
N THR A 77 -14.30 21.61 -6.84
CA THR A 77 -15.15 21.62 -5.64
C THR A 77 -15.07 22.95 -4.87
N ARG A 78 -13.99 23.20 -4.12
CA ARG A 78 -13.86 24.35 -3.20
C ARG A 78 -12.47 24.99 -3.18
N HIS A 79 -12.43 26.32 -3.34
CA HIS A 79 -11.22 27.14 -3.16
C HIS A 79 -10.89 27.38 -1.69
N GLY A 80 -9.61 27.56 -1.37
CA GLY A 80 -9.18 28.00 -0.04
C GLY A 80 -7.78 27.52 0.35
N LEU A 81 -7.44 27.69 1.63
CA LEU A 81 -6.26 27.07 2.23
C LEU A 81 -6.65 25.68 2.76
N MET A 82 -5.91 24.65 2.35
CA MET A 82 -6.23 23.27 2.68
C MET A 82 -5.04 22.49 3.25
N ILE A 83 -5.40 21.38 3.90
CA ILE A 83 -4.54 20.21 4.16
C ILE A 83 -5.19 19.04 3.42
N GLU A 84 -4.52 18.53 2.41
CA GLU A 84 -4.98 17.43 1.58
C GLU A 84 -4.23 16.15 1.96
N LEU A 85 -5.02 15.09 2.09
CA LEU A 85 -4.58 13.71 2.18
C LEU A 85 -5.03 13.02 0.88
N ASP A 86 -4.09 12.63 0.03
CA ASP A 86 -4.41 11.89 -1.19
C ASP A 86 -4.35 10.37 -0.94
N GLU A 87 -5.27 9.63 -1.56
CA GLU A 87 -5.38 8.17 -1.39
C GLU A 87 -4.13 7.44 -1.88
N GLN A 88 -3.54 7.88 -3.00
CA GLN A 88 -2.43 7.19 -3.64
C GLN A 88 -1.17 7.13 -2.77
N ASN A 89 -0.81 8.24 -2.12
CA ASN A 89 0.36 8.33 -1.24
C ASN A 89 0.07 7.84 0.17
N ASN A 90 -1.20 7.71 0.55
CA ASN A 90 -1.63 7.37 1.91
C ASN A 90 -2.51 6.12 1.99
N ARG A 91 -2.41 5.20 1.02
CA ARG A 91 -3.32 4.03 0.86
C ARG A 91 -3.63 3.27 2.15
N ASN A 92 -2.63 3.07 2.99
CA ASN A 92 -2.75 2.28 4.22
C ASN A 92 -3.56 2.97 5.32
N THR A 93 -3.69 4.30 5.27
CA THR A 93 -4.31 5.12 6.31
C THR A 93 -5.50 5.93 5.80
N TYR A 94 -5.64 6.09 4.48
CA TYR A 94 -6.61 6.98 3.85
C TYR A 94 -8.05 6.72 4.32
N GLY A 95 -8.56 5.49 4.11
CA GLY A 95 -9.93 5.14 4.49
C GLY A 95 -10.22 5.39 5.97
N TRP A 96 -9.26 5.06 6.85
CA TRP A 96 -9.39 5.28 8.28
C TRP A 96 -9.49 6.76 8.65
N VAL A 97 -8.65 7.60 8.03
CA VAL A 97 -8.72 9.05 8.27
C VAL A 97 -10.07 9.59 7.80
N VAL A 98 -10.51 9.24 6.59
CA VAL A 98 -11.78 9.72 6.02
C VAL A 98 -12.99 9.36 6.90
N GLU A 99 -12.98 8.14 7.45
CA GLU A 99 -14.07 7.61 8.30
C GLU A 99 -14.05 8.16 9.73
N GLN A 100 -12.88 8.31 10.35
CA GLN A 100 -12.75 8.52 11.80
C GLN A 100 -12.40 9.96 12.19
N ILE A 101 -12.03 10.80 11.23
CA ILE A 101 -11.65 12.18 11.52
C ILE A 101 -12.81 12.96 12.15
N LYS A 102 -12.50 13.61 13.27
CA LYS A 102 -13.45 14.36 14.08
C LYS A 102 -13.47 15.82 13.66
N GLU A 103 -14.63 16.43 13.81
CA GLU A 103 -14.79 17.87 13.64
C GLU A 103 -13.98 18.64 14.69
N SER A 104 -13.48 19.80 14.29
CA SER A 104 -12.77 20.75 15.15
C SER A 104 -13.04 22.17 14.64
N PRO A 105 -13.09 23.19 15.52
CA PRO A 105 -13.30 24.56 15.08
C PRO A 105 -12.13 25.14 14.28
N GLU A 106 -10.98 24.47 14.25
CA GLU A 106 -9.80 24.89 13.51
C GLU A 106 -9.87 24.55 12.01
N PHE A 107 -10.77 23.65 11.58
CA PHE A 107 -10.87 23.25 10.19
C PHE A 107 -12.28 22.77 9.80
N GLU A 108 -12.57 22.83 8.52
CA GLU A 108 -13.80 22.29 7.92
C GLU A 108 -13.46 21.05 7.10
N ILE A 109 -14.20 19.97 7.32
CA ILE A 109 -13.97 18.71 6.60
C ILE A 109 -14.69 18.75 5.24
N SER A 110 -13.96 18.49 4.16
CA SER A 110 -14.54 18.24 2.83
C SER A 110 -14.29 16.80 2.37
N ARG A 111 -15.37 16.15 1.94
CA ARG A 111 -15.39 14.78 1.37
C ARG A 111 -15.92 14.78 -0.06
N GLU A 112 -15.88 15.92 -0.74
CA GLU A 112 -16.48 16.09 -2.07
C GLU A 112 -15.68 15.38 -3.18
N GLU A 113 -14.41 15.06 -2.93
CA GLU A 113 -13.54 14.30 -3.82
C GLU A 113 -13.13 12.98 -3.19
N GLN A 114 -13.45 11.87 -3.85
CA GLN A 114 -13.23 10.52 -3.31
C GLN A 114 -11.74 10.22 -3.06
N GLU A 115 -10.85 10.66 -3.94
CA GLU A 115 -9.40 10.36 -3.91
C GLU A 115 -8.57 11.41 -3.14
N TYR A 116 -9.17 12.58 -2.84
CA TYR A 116 -8.49 13.75 -2.28
C TYR A 116 -9.27 14.33 -1.11
N PHE A 117 -9.13 13.70 0.04
CA PHE A 117 -9.71 14.16 1.29
C PHE A 117 -9.06 15.48 1.74
N LYS A 118 -9.87 16.49 2.07
CA LYS A 118 -9.37 17.84 2.39
C LYS A 118 -9.93 18.36 3.71
N LEU A 119 -9.06 19.02 4.47
CA LEU A 119 -9.45 19.93 5.55
C LEU A 119 -9.20 21.36 5.09
N PHE A 120 -10.20 22.23 5.22
CA PHE A 120 -10.08 23.64 4.86
C PHE A 120 -9.96 24.51 6.10
N LEU A 121 -9.14 25.56 6.04
CA LEU A 121 -9.22 26.64 7.02
C LEU A 121 -10.57 27.34 6.84
N PRO A 122 -11.35 27.60 7.91
CA PRO A 122 -12.64 28.27 7.77
C PRO A 122 -12.49 29.64 7.11
N ASP A 123 -13.39 29.97 6.17
CA ASP A 123 -13.25 31.16 5.32
C ASP A 123 -13.11 32.46 6.13
N ALA A 124 -13.90 32.60 7.20
CA ALA A 124 -13.83 33.75 8.10
C ALA A 124 -12.45 33.90 8.78
N VAL A 125 -11.78 32.78 9.09
CA VAL A 125 -10.43 32.77 9.68
C VAL A 125 -9.39 33.09 8.61
N PHE A 126 -9.56 32.59 7.39
CA PHE A 126 -8.68 32.89 6.26
C PHE A 126 -8.71 34.37 5.88
N GLU A 127 -9.91 34.98 5.83
CA GLU A 127 -10.09 36.41 5.59
C GLU A 127 -9.43 37.26 6.69
N ASP A 128 -9.68 36.94 7.97
CA ASP A 128 -9.06 37.64 9.10
C ASP A 128 -7.53 37.54 9.08
N MET A 129 -6.99 36.34 8.82
CA MET A 129 -5.54 36.10 8.73
C MET A 129 -4.88 36.94 7.63
N SER A 130 -5.54 37.08 6.48
CA SER A 130 -4.98 37.77 5.30
C SER A 130 -4.64 39.25 5.58
N GLY A 131 -5.33 39.88 6.55
CA GLY A 131 -5.07 41.26 6.96
C GLY A 131 -4.01 41.44 8.05
N LYS A 132 -3.43 40.36 8.59
CA LYS A 132 -2.52 40.42 9.75
C LYS A 132 -1.05 40.50 9.38
N MET A 133 -0.23 40.81 10.39
CA MET A 133 1.22 40.82 10.26
C MET A 133 1.78 39.39 10.17
N ARG A 134 2.97 39.24 9.54
CA ARG A 134 3.66 37.95 9.36
C ARG A 134 3.59 37.04 10.58
N LYS A 135 3.98 37.55 11.76
CA LYS A 135 4.01 36.77 13.01
C LYS A 135 2.65 36.16 13.36
N GLU A 136 1.57 36.91 13.15
CA GLU A 136 0.21 36.46 13.43
C GLU A 136 -0.27 35.45 12.38
N GLN A 137 0.08 35.68 11.11
CA GLN A 137 -0.18 34.73 10.03
C GLN A 137 0.53 33.39 10.28
N THR A 138 1.82 33.42 10.62
CA THR A 138 2.60 32.23 11.01
C THR A 138 1.92 31.47 12.15
N ALA A 139 1.42 32.18 13.17
CA ALA A 139 0.75 31.55 14.31
C ALA A 139 -0.59 30.89 13.92
N ILE A 140 -1.41 31.54 13.08
CA ILE A 140 -2.69 30.99 12.61
C ILE A 140 -2.45 29.77 11.71
N LEU A 141 -1.53 29.87 10.76
CA LEU A 141 -1.14 28.76 9.88
C LEU A 141 -0.59 27.58 10.67
N GLY A 142 0.30 27.84 11.63
CA GLY A 142 0.87 26.80 12.48
C GLY A 142 -0.19 26.09 13.31
N LYS A 143 -1.17 26.83 13.85
CA LYS A 143 -2.30 26.26 14.58
C LYS A 143 -3.16 25.38 13.66
N PHE A 144 -3.53 25.88 12.49
CA PHE A 144 -4.34 25.14 11.51
C PHE A 144 -3.67 23.84 11.08
N VAL A 145 -2.41 23.92 10.64
CA VAL A 145 -1.65 22.74 10.21
C VAL A 145 -1.49 21.73 11.33
N LYS A 146 -1.11 22.20 12.53
CA LYS A 146 -0.96 21.34 13.70
C LYS A 146 -2.28 20.61 13.99
N SER A 147 -3.38 21.33 14.14
CA SER A 147 -4.68 20.75 14.50
C SER A 147 -5.18 19.76 13.44
N GLY A 148 -5.10 20.11 12.15
CA GLY A 148 -5.53 19.21 11.08
C GLY A 148 -4.67 17.95 10.98
N ALA A 149 -3.35 18.09 11.02
CA ALA A 149 -2.43 16.96 10.92
C ALA A 149 -2.48 16.05 12.16
N GLU A 150 -2.57 16.62 13.38
CA GLU A 150 -2.76 15.84 14.61
C GLU A 150 -4.09 15.09 14.56
N ALA A 151 -5.18 15.70 14.11
CA ALA A 151 -6.47 15.02 13.97
C ALA A 151 -6.42 13.87 12.96
N MET A 152 -5.76 14.05 11.80
CA MET A 152 -5.56 12.97 10.83
C MET A 152 -4.69 11.85 11.40
N VAL A 153 -3.59 12.19 12.09
CA VAL A 153 -2.74 11.20 12.75
C VAL A 153 -3.51 10.45 13.84
N GLU A 154 -4.31 11.12 14.65
CA GLU A 154 -5.11 10.49 15.69
C GLU A 154 -6.20 9.57 15.10
N ALA A 155 -6.87 10.01 14.05
CA ALA A 155 -7.81 9.18 13.29
C ALA A 155 -7.11 7.92 12.73
N ALA A 156 -5.89 8.08 12.21
CA ALA A 156 -5.05 6.98 11.76
C ALA A 156 -4.40 6.18 12.92
N TYR A 157 -4.31 6.72 14.14
CA TYR A 157 -3.65 6.12 15.30
C TYR A 157 -4.60 5.31 16.19
N GLN A 158 -5.90 5.62 16.19
CA GLN A 158 -6.89 4.79 16.90
C GLN A 158 -6.92 3.32 16.40
N THR A 159 -6.14 3.00 15.37
CA THR A 159 -5.81 1.64 14.98
C THR A 159 -4.73 1.03 15.88
N GLY A 160 -5.15 0.14 16.76
CA GLY A 160 -4.46 -1.15 16.90
C GLY A 160 -4.65 -1.99 15.63
N PHE A 161 -4.44 -3.31 15.71
CA PHE A 161 -4.96 -4.21 14.68
C PHE A 161 -6.47 -4.39 14.89
N THR A 162 -7.29 -4.26 13.84
CA THR A 162 -8.69 -4.66 13.91
C THR A 162 -8.73 -6.17 13.69
N LEU A 163 -8.89 -6.94 14.77
CA LEU A 163 -9.25 -8.36 14.70
C LEU A 163 -10.76 -8.45 14.85
N ASN A 164 -11.51 -8.34 13.76
CA ASN A 164 -12.95 -8.56 13.80
C ASN A 164 -13.29 -9.98 13.34
N ILE A 165 -14.54 -10.40 13.59
CA ILE A 165 -15.03 -11.73 13.19
C ILE A 165 -14.88 -11.94 11.68
N GLN A 166 -15.03 -10.88 10.88
CA GLN A 166 -14.85 -10.97 9.43
C GLN A 166 -13.39 -11.27 9.08
N ASN A 167 -12.40 -10.61 9.69
CA ASN A 167 -10.98 -10.90 9.43
C ASN A 167 -10.60 -12.34 9.79
N LEU A 168 -11.16 -12.89 10.88
CA LEU A 168 -10.99 -14.29 11.23
C LEU A 168 -11.66 -15.22 10.21
N LYS A 169 -12.85 -14.86 9.72
CA LYS A 169 -13.55 -15.59 8.66
C LYS A 169 -12.80 -15.54 7.33
N ASP A 170 -12.24 -14.40 6.98
CA ASP A 170 -11.49 -14.20 5.73
C ASP A 170 -10.18 -15.00 5.77
N SER A 171 -9.45 -14.97 6.90
CA SER A 171 -8.27 -15.80 7.08
C SER A 171 -8.62 -17.29 7.02
N LEU A 172 -9.71 -17.73 7.70
CA LEU A 172 -10.18 -19.10 7.58
C LEU A 172 -10.61 -19.46 6.15
N GLY A 173 -11.29 -18.55 5.45
CA GLY A 173 -11.72 -18.70 4.07
C GLY A 173 -10.53 -18.85 3.13
N LEU A 174 -9.49 -18.04 3.32
CA LEU A 174 -8.25 -18.12 2.56
C LEU A 174 -7.50 -19.44 2.81
N VAL A 175 -7.41 -19.88 4.08
CA VAL A 175 -6.81 -21.17 4.42
C VAL A 175 -7.58 -22.32 3.75
N LYS A 176 -8.91 -22.30 3.82
CA LYS A 176 -9.77 -23.28 3.14
C LYS A 176 -9.62 -23.22 1.62
N ALA A 177 -9.46 -22.04 1.05
CA ALA A 177 -9.23 -21.88 -0.38
C ALA A 177 -7.89 -22.49 -0.80
N PHE A 178 -6.82 -22.29 -0.04
CA PHE A 178 -5.52 -22.93 -0.32
C PHE A 178 -5.57 -24.44 -0.17
N GLU A 179 -6.20 -24.95 0.89
CA GLU A 179 -6.38 -26.39 1.10
C GLU A 179 -7.21 -27.01 -0.04
N LYS A 180 -8.38 -26.42 -0.36
CA LYS A 180 -9.24 -26.86 -1.45
C LYS A 180 -8.50 -26.82 -2.78
N THR A 181 -7.77 -25.74 -3.06
CA THR A 181 -6.96 -25.60 -4.27
C THR A 181 -5.93 -26.72 -4.38
N LEU A 182 -5.20 -27.03 -3.31
CA LEU A 182 -4.20 -28.11 -3.33
C LEU A 182 -4.81 -29.51 -3.48
N LEU A 183 -6.01 -29.74 -2.94
CA LEU A 183 -6.71 -31.03 -3.05
C LEU A 183 -7.37 -31.23 -4.42
N GLU A 184 -7.79 -30.15 -5.07
CA GLU A 184 -8.62 -30.20 -6.28
C GLU A 184 -7.91 -29.69 -7.55
N ALA A 185 -6.71 -29.12 -7.45
CA ALA A 185 -5.94 -28.71 -8.63
C ALA A 185 -5.41 -29.96 -9.35
N GLU A 186 -6.08 -30.34 -10.43
CA GLU A 186 -5.68 -31.45 -11.28
C GLU A 186 -4.60 -31.03 -12.29
N SER A 187 -3.61 -31.90 -12.47
CA SER A 187 -2.60 -31.80 -13.52
C SER A 187 -2.37 -33.18 -14.14
N GLU A 188 -2.14 -33.23 -15.43
CA GLU A 188 -1.88 -34.47 -16.15
C GLU A 188 -0.44 -34.99 -15.92
N ILE A 189 0.45 -34.14 -15.42
CA ILE A 189 1.89 -34.43 -15.35
C ILE A 189 2.46 -34.41 -13.93
N CYS A 190 1.72 -33.92 -12.95
CA CYS A 190 2.17 -33.87 -11.56
C CYS A 190 1.03 -33.98 -10.57
N ASP A 191 1.34 -34.54 -9.40
CA ASP A 191 0.42 -34.72 -8.28
C ASP A 191 0.92 -33.90 -7.08
N ALA A 192 0.00 -33.28 -6.34
CA ALA A 192 0.30 -32.54 -5.13
C ALA A 192 -0.27 -33.27 -3.90
N ALA A 193 0.56 -33.44 -2.86
CA ALA A 193 0.16 -34.04 -1.59
C ALA A 193 0.48 -33.09 -0.43
N ILE A 194 -0.55 -32.58 0.24
CA ILE A 194 -0.42 -31.62 1.34
C ILE A 194 0.26 -32.26 2.54
N ASN A 195 1.28 -31.60 3.10
CA ASN A 195 1.82 -31.96 4.42
C ASN A 195 1.17 -31.11 5.51
N VAL A 196 -0.03 -31.49 5.96
CA VAL A 196 -0.79 -30.74 6.98
C VAL A 196 -0.08 -30.63 8.33
N GLN A 197 0.91 -31.50 8.60
CA GLN A 197 1.66 -31.52 9.85
C GLN A 197 2.95 -30.70 9.80
N ASP A 198 3.28 -30.09 8.66
CA ASP A 198 4.50 -29.31 8.57
C ASP A 198 4.46 -28.08 9.49
N LYS A 199 5.54 -27.87 10.23
CA LYS A 199 5.68 -26.76 11.19
C LYS A 199 5.80 -25.39 10.52
N ASP A 200 6.19 -25.37 9.25
CA ASP A 200 6.35 -24.14 8.47
C ASP A 200 5.03 -23.76 7.76
N ASN A 201 3.99 -24.60 7.87
CA ASN A 201 2.62 -24.17 7.57
C ASN A 201 2.25 -23.00 8.47
N PHE A 202 1.67 -21.94 7.89
CA PHE A 202 1.23 -20.74 8.64
C PHE A 202 2.33 -20.08 9.49
N GLY A 203 3.47 -19.78 8.86
CA GLY A 203 4.59 -19.08 9.49
C GLY A 203 4.31 -17.60 9.83
N GLN A 204 5.30 -16.95 10.46
CA GLN A 204 5.19 -15.57 10.93
C GLN A 204 4.83 -14.54 9.83
N TYR A 205 5.20 -14.83 8.58
CA TYR A 205 5.07 -13.91 7.44
C TYR A 205 4.31 -14.50 6.25
N ALA A 206 3.81 -15.74 6.38
CA ALA A 206 3.15 -16.44 5.29
C ALA A 206 2.04 -17.38 5.81
N GLN A 207 0.94 -17.48 5.05
CA GLN A 207 -0.17 -18.39 5.31
C GLN A 207 -0.35 -19.30 4.11
N GLY A 208 -0.41 -20.60 4.33
CA GLY A 208 -0.37 -21.59 3.26
C GLY A 208 0.14 -22.93 3.77
N PHE A 209 0.33 -23.84 2.82
CA PHE A 209 0.73 -25.20 3.08
C PHE A 209 2.00 -25.56 2.33
N ARG A 210 2.87 -26.29 3.03
CA ARG A 210 3.86 -27.13 2.39
C ARG A 210 3.18 -28.37 1.81
N TYR A 211 3.64 -28.77 0.64
CA TYR A 211 3.17 -29.96 -0.05
C TYR A 211 4.31 -30.63 -0.81
N THR A 212 4.18 -31.92 -1.04
CA THR A 212 5.06 -32.68 -1.90
C THR A 212 4.46 -32.66 -3.30
N LEU A 213 5.22 -32.16 -4.27
CA LEU A 213 4.91 -32.21 -5.69
C LEU A 213 5.67 -33.37 -6.33
N THR A 214 4.95 -34.33 -6.89
CA THR A 214 5.52 -35.52 -7.55
C THR A 214 5.12 -35.63 -9.02
N ASN A 215 5.88 -36.37 -9.81
CA ASN A 215 5.47 -36.75 -11.17
C ASN A 215 5.73 -38.24 -11.44
N GLN A 216 5.27 -38.72 -12.61
CA GLN A 216 5.46 -40.11 -13.04
C GLN A 216 6.93 -40.49 -13.27
N LYS A 217 7.84 -39.52 -13.39
CA LYS A 217 9.29 -39.69 -13.60
C LYS A 217 10.08 -39.63 -12.29
N GLN A 218 9.42 -39.83 -11.14
CA GLN A 218 10.04 -39.83 -9.80
C GLN A 218 10.59 -38.49 -9.33
N MET A 219 10.17 -37.37 -9.94
CA MET A 219 10.38 -36.06 -9.33
C MET A 219 9.70 -36.02 -7.96
N SER A 220 10.37 -35.42 -6.99
CA SER A 220 9.81 -35.11 -5.69
C SER A 220 10.35 -33.76 -5.23
N LEU A 221 9.49 -32.74 -5.23
CA LEU A 221 9.81 -31.40 -4.77
C LEU A 221 8.99 -31.09 -3.53
N TYR A 222 9.64 -30.53 -2.52
CA TYR A 222 8.98 -29.99 -1.34
C TYR A 222 8.71 -28.51 -1.55
N ALA A 223 7.45 -28.21 -1.88
CA ALA A 223 7.00 -26.90 -2.31
C ALA A 223 6.12 -26.23 -1.24
N TYR A 224 5.92 -24.93 -1.37
CA TYR A 224 4.96 -24.15 -0.58
C TYR A 224 3.95 -23.48 -1.51
N PHE A 225 2.69 -23.42 -1.10
CA PHE A 225 1.66 -22.62 -1.76
C PHE A 225 0.86 -21.85 -0.73
N GLY A 226 0.72 -20.54 -0.95
CA GLY A 226 0.00 -19.67 -0.02
C GLY A 226 0.15 -18.20 -0.34
N ALA A 227 0.18 -17.35 0.68
CA ALA A 227 0.38 -15.92 0.57
C ALA A 227 1.46 -15.41 1.54
N ILE A 228 2.33 -14.52 1.05
CA ILE A 228 3.24 -13.71 1.89
C ILE A 228 2.58 -12.34 2.10
N TYR A 229 2.50 -11.89 3.35
CA TYR A 229 1.80 -10.64 3.73
C TYR A 229 2.68 -9.70 4.57
N SER A 230 4.01 -9.76 4.40
CA SER A 230 4.95 -8.98 5.20
C SER A 230 5.56 -7.81 4.44
N TYR A 231 5.55 -6.61 5.04
CA TYR A 231 6.28 -5.45 4.52
C TYR A 231 7.80 -5.68 4.45
N LYS A 232 8.33 -6.64 5.22
CA LYS A 232 9.76 -7.00 5.23
C LYS A 232 10.14 -8.01 4.15
N LYS A 233 9.16 -8.68 3.53
CA LYS A 233 9.36 -9.70 2.51
C LYS A 233 8.57 -9.30 1.27
N GLN A 234 9.24 -8.62 0.36
CA GLN A 234 8.68 -8.21 -0.92
C GLN A 234 9.18 -9.13 -2.04
N PRO A 235 8.33 -9.45 -3.03
CA PRO A 235 6.93 -9.02 -3.13
C PRO A 235 6.02 -9.75 -2.14
N ALA A 236 4.98 -9.05 -1.65
CA ALA A 236 3.87 -9.66 -0.94
C ALA A 236 2.80 -10.09 -1.96
N GLY A 237 2.11 -11.20 -1.69
CA GLY A 237 1.10 -11.74 -2.59
C GLY A 237 0.93 -13.24 -2.49
N ILE A 238 0.00 -13.77 -3.29
CA ILE A 238 -0.21 -15.22 -3.46
C ILE A 238 0.95 -15.77 -4.29
N PHE A 239 1.51 -16.88 -3.84
CA PHE A 239 2.73 -17.42 -4.42
C PHE A 239 2.83 -18.94 -4.28
N ALA A 240 3.63 -19.53 -5.17
CA ALA A 240 4.14 -20.87 -5.06
C ALA A 240 5.68 -20.81 -4.99
N GLU A 241 6.30 -21.68 -4.20
CA GLU A 241 7.76 -21.71 -4.07
C GLU A 241 8.35 -23.12 -3.97
N ILE A 242 9.61 -23.24 -4.39
CA ILE A 242 10.56 -24.23 -3.88
C ILE A 242 11.81 -23.49 -3.40
N ASP A 243 12.47 -24.07 -2.40
CA ASP A 243 13.71 -23.53 -1.84
C ASP A 243 14.81 -24.60 -1.84
N ARG A 244 16.06 -24.14 -1.92
CA ARG A 244 17.24 -25.02 -1.99
C ARG A 244 17.43 -25.84 -0.72
N PHE A 245 17.01 -25.33 0.44
CA PHE A 245 17.21 -26.04 1.71
C PHE A 245 16.37 -27.31 1.78
N SER A 246 15.11 -27.23 1.37
CA SER A 246 14.18 -28.36 1.30
C SER A 246 14.35 -29.22 0.06
N ASN A 247 15.01 -28.71 -0.99
CA ASN A 247 15.14 -29.39 -2.29
C ASN A 247 16.61 -29.53 -2.72
N GLN A 248 17.54 -29.82 -1.81
CA GLN A 248 18.99 -29.75 -2.07
C GLN A 248 19.46 -30.49 -3.34
N LYS A 249 18.85 -31.63 -3.67
CA LYS A 249 19.22 -32.44 -4.84
C LYS A 249 18.62 -31.92 -6.14
N GLU A 250 17.39 -31.40 -6.08
CA GLU A 250 16.59 -31.11 -7.27
C GLU A 250 16.50 -29.61 -7.58
N PHE A 251 16.83 -28.74 -6.62
CA PHE A 251 16.62 -27.30 -6.74
C PHE A 251 17.37 -26.72 -7.94
N ASP A 252 18.68 -26.97 -8.04
CA ASP A 252 19.49 -26.41 -9.13
C ASP A 252 19.04 -26.95 -10.50
N ARG A 253 18.56 -28.20 -10.53
CA ARG A 253 18.01 -28.81 -11.74
C ARG A 253 16.77 -28.05 -12.24
N VAL A 254 15.84 -27.73 -11.34
CA VAL A 254 14.64 -26.94 -11.66
C VAL A 254 15.01 -25.49 -11.97
N PHE A 255 15.75 -24.83 -11.06
CA PHE A 255 16.07 -23.41 -11.11
C PHE A 255 16.77 -23.01 -12.41
N ASN A 256 17.72 -23.82 -12.88
CA ASN A 256 18.49 -23.53 -14.09
C ASN A 256 17.71 -23.71 -15.40
N HIS A 257 16.59 -24.44 -15.38
CA HIS A 257 15.78 -24.75 -16.56
C HIS A 257 14.37 -24.14 -16.50
N PHE A 258 14.09 -23.34 -15.46
CA PHE A 258 12.81 -22.70 -15.28
C PHE A 258 12.59 -21.60 -16.34
N LYS A 259 11.37 -21.53 -16.87
CA LYS A 259 11.02 -20.57 -17.94
C LYS A 259 9.94 -19.60 -17.47
N PRO A 260 10.02 -18.31 -17.85
CA PRO A 260 8.96 -17.35 -17.58
C PRO A 260 7.64 -17.74 -18.26
N SER A 261 6.52 -17.32 -17.67
CA SER A 261 5.16 -17.46 -18.21
C SER A 261 4.36 -16.21 -17.91
N GLY A 262 3.29 -15.94 -18.68
CA GLY A 262 2.31 -14.90 -18.33
C GLY A 262 1.38 -15.31 -17.16
N GLU A 263 1.46 -16.56 -16.72
CA GLU A 263 0.65 -17.09 -15.63
C GLU A 263 1.19 -16.73 -14.23
N TYR A 264 2.46 -16.33 -14.13
CA TYR A 264 3.13 -16.00 -12.88
C TYR A 264 4.26 -15.00 -13.07
N GLU A 265 4.56 -14.23 -12.03
CA GLU A 265 5.73 -13.37 -11.95
C GLU A 265 6.83 -14.03 -11.12
N THR A 266 8.03 -14.21 -11.69
CA THR A 266 9.16 -14.77 -10.95
C THR A 266 9.82 -13.68 -10.12
N ALA A 267 9.94 -13.87 -8.81
CA ALA A 267 10.68 -12.95 -7.97
C ALA A 267 12.20 -13.11 -8.20
N THR A 268 12.88 -11.99 -8.44
CA THR A 268 14.33 -11.94 -8.63
C THR A 268 15.02 -11.41 -7.38
N GLY A 269 16.17 -11.97 -7.01
CA GLY A 269 17.07 -11.39 -5.99
C GLY A 269 17.15 -12.11 -4.65
N GLU A 270 16.44 -13.23 -4.46
CA GLU A 270 16.64 -14.12 -3.29
C GLU A 270 17.37 -15.41 -3.72
N GLU A 271 18.66 -15.49 -3.41
CA GLU A 271 19.47 -16.67 -3.72
C GLU A 271 18.96 -17.91 -3.00
N GLY A 272 18.83 -19.03 -3.72
CA GLY A 272 18.34 -20.30 -3.17
C GLY A 272 16.82 -20.44 -3.09
N PHE A 273 16.06 -19.51 -3.70
CA PHE A 273 14.60 -19.60 -3.80
C PHE A 273 14.13 -19.48 -5.25
N LEU A 274 13.11 -20.26 -5.60
CA LEU A 274 12.30 -20.04 -6.81
C LEU A 274 10.90 -19.70 -6.34
N LYS A 275 10.51 -18.42 -6.45
CA LYS A 275 9.20 -17.92 -6.04
C LYS A 275 8.43 -17.41 -7.24
N LEU A 276 7.22 -17.90 -7.40
CA LEU A 276 6.30 -17.58 -8.48
C LEU A 276 5.09 -16.90 -7.85
N PHE A 277 4.83 -15.64 -8.21
CA PHE A 277 3.75 -14.84 -7.67
C PHE A 277 2.59 -14.75 -8.66
N LEU A 278 1.37 -14.72 -8.13
CA LEU A 278 0.18 -14.46 -8.93
C LEU A 278 0.28 -13.02 -9.48
N PRO A 279 0.21 -12.80 -10.80
CA PRO A 279 0.37 -11.48 -11.38
C PRO A 279 -0.68 -10.51 -10.88
N ARG A 280 -0.33 -9.22 -10.81
CA ARG A 280 -1.21 -8.19 -10.22
C ARG A 280 -2.59 -8.13 -10.86
N GLU A 281 -2.67 -8.26 -12.19
CA GLU A 281 -3.96 -8.26 -12.92
C GLU A 281 -4.88 -9.41 -12.48
N LYS A 282 -4.30 -10.57 -12.12
CA LYS A 282 -5.06 -11.73 -11.62
C LYS A 282 -5.44 -11.60 -10.16
N ILE A 283 -4.67 -10.87 -9.36
CA ILE A 283 -5.03 -10.50 -7.98
C ILE A 283 -6.27 -9.60 -7.98
N GLU A 284 -6.33 -8.62 -8.88
CA GLU A 284 -7.50 -7.73 -9.03
C GLU A 284 -8.76 -8.53 -9.42
N GLN A 285 -8.63 -9.49 -10.34
CA GLN A 285 -9.71 -10.42 -10.69
C GLN A 285 -10.15 -11.29 -9.51
N LEU A 286 -9.18 -11.85 -8.77
CA LEU A 286 -9.45 -12.70 -7.60
C LEU A 286 -10.22 -11.93 -6.51
N ASN A 287 -9.87 -10.66 -6.26
CA ASN A 287 -10.56 -9.84 -5.27
C ASN A 287 -11.99 -9.46 -5.68
N ALA A 288 -12.30 -9.42 -6.98
CA ALA A 288 -13.62 -9.12 -7.51
C ALA A 288 -14.53 -10.35 -7.64
N ALA A 289 -13.97 -11.55 -7.50
CA ALA A 289 -14.65 -12.83 -7.73
C ALA A 289 -15.31 -13.39 -6.46
N GLU A 290 -16.34 -14.21 -6.65
CA GLU A 290 -16.97 -15.01 -5.58
C GLU A 290 -16.12 -16.24 -5.22
N TYR A 291 -16.34 -16.85 -4.04
CA TYR A 291 -15.48 -17.89 -3.47
C TYR A 291 -15.14 -19.09 -4.39
N GLU A 292 -16.12 -19.60 -5.15
CA GLU A 292 -15.87 -20.69 -6.10
C GLU A 292 -15.00 -20.24 -7.27
N GLU A 293 -15.22 -19.02 -7.78
CA GLU A 293 -14.41 -18.44 -8.85
C GLU A 293 -12.99 -18.09 -8.38
N GLN A 294 -12.85 -17.59 -7.15
CA GLN A 294 -11.55 -17.41 -6.49
C GLN A 294 -10.77 -18.73 -6.45
N THR A 295 -11.44 -19.82 -6.07
CA THR A 295 -10.84 -21.15 -6.02
C THR A 295 -10.36 -21.61 -7.41
N GLU A 296 -11.14 -21.37 -8.46
CA GLU A 296 -10.73 -21.70 -9.83
C GLU A 296 -9.55 -20.87 -10.34
N ILE A 297 -9.47 -19.58 -9.98
CA ILE A 297 -8.31 -18.74 -10.27
C ILE A 297 -7.06 -19.30 -9.58
N LEU A 298 -7.17 -19.68 -8.31
CA LEU A 298 -6.07 -20.27 -7.54
C LEU A 298 -5.62 -21.62 -8.10
N LYS A 299 -6.55 -22.49 -8.52
CA LYS A 299 -6.23 -23.77 -9.17
C LYS A 299 -5.44 -23.59 -10.46
N ARG A 300 -5.88 -22.67 -11.33
CA ARG A 300 -5.17 -22.39 -12.58
C ARG A 300 -3.76 -21.89 -12.32
N PHE A 301 -3.60 -20.98 -11.37
CA PHE A 301 -2.30 -20.48 -10.96
C PHE A 301 -1.39 -21.58 -10.40
N LEU A 302 -1.87 -22.36 -9.43
CA LEU A 302 -1.11 -23.45 -8.83
C LEU A 302 -0.72 -24.51 -9.87
N LYS A 303 -1.65 -24.90 -10.75
CA LYS A 303 -1.41 -25.82 -11.86
C LYS A 303 -0.29 -25.31 -12.76
N ALA A 304 -0.36 -24.05 -13.20
CA ALA A 304 0.67 -23.47 -14.06
C ALA A 304 2.05 -23.44 -13.39
N CYS A 305 2.12 -23.11 -12.10
CA CYS A 305 3.35 -23.15 -11.32
C CYS A 305 3.92 -24.58 -11.22
N ASN A 306 3.09 -25.56 -10.86
CA ASN A 306 3.49 -26.95 -10.68
C ASN A 306 3.97 -27.59 -11.98
N GLU A 307 3.22 -27.39 -13.06
CA GLU A 307 3.58 -27.88 -14.39
C GLU A 307 4.89 -27.26 -14.88
N ALA A 308 5.11 -25.96 -14.63
CA ALA A 308 6.36 -25.30 -14.98
C ALA A 308 7.56 -25.86 -14.20
N MET A 309 7.40 -26.10 -12.89
CA MET A 309 8.45 -26.74 -12.08
C MET A 309 8.75 -28.16 -12.56
N ALA A 310 7.71 -28.94 -12.85
CA ALA A 310 7.86 -30.30 -13.38
C ALA A 310 8.56 -30.33 -14.74
N GLN A 311 8.17 -29.45 -15.67
CA GLN A 311 8.79 -29.35 -16.99
C GLN A 311 10.25 -28.88 -16.92
N ALA A 312 10.56 -27.94 -16.01
CA ALA A 312 11.93 -27.50 -15.77
C ALA A 312 12.79 -28.64 -15.20
N TRP A 313 12.25 -29.41 -14.25
CA TRP A 313 12.91 -30.60 -13.73
C TRP A 313 13.21 -31.61 -14.85
N GLU A 314 12.23 -31.91 -15.71
CA GLU A 314 12.43 -32.85 -16.81
C GLU A 314 13.49 -32.39 -17.81
N GLN A 315 13.49 -31.10 -18.17
CA GLN A 315 14.49 -30.52 -19.07
C GLN A 315 15.91 -30.56 -18.52
N GLY A 316 16.06 -30.53 -17.20
CA GLY A 316 17.37 -30.57 -16.56
C GLY A 316 18.10 -31.91 -16.65
N GLY A 317 17.42 -33.01 -17.03
CA GLY A 317 18.02 -34.34 -17.20
C GLY A 317 18.63 -34.96 -15.94
N GLU A 318 19.02 -36.23 -16.00
CA GLU A 318 20.01 -36.77 -15.05
C GLU A 318 21.40 -36.29 -15.50
N GLN A 319 22.10 -35.55 -14.64
CA GLN A 319 23.55 -35.33 -14.80
C GLN A 319 24.32 -36.49 -14.16
#